data_AF-A0A348V0S6-F1
#
_entry.id   AF-A0A348V0S6-F1
#
_cell.length_a   1.000
_cell.length_b   1.000
_cell.length_c   1.000
_cell.angle_alpha   90.00
_cell.angle_beta   90.00
_cell.angle_gamma   90.00
#
_symmetry.space_group_name_H-M   'P 1'
#
loop_
_entity.id
_entity.type
_entity.pdbx_description
1 polymer ?
#
loop_
_entity_poly.entity_id
_entity_poly.type
_entity_poly.pdbx_seq_one_letter_code
_entity_poly.pdbx_strand_id
1 'polypeptide(L)'
;MESREIIKRTHRIAALIGFSIFGAMVLYLVLVELIRARMAPFHGLYPVTDLQTIRNLRFLFYGLAAASVLLARILQSLLLKKKPGDTPEDLLNKLHRTSLILVIMSELPALFGLILFLIRGLYRDFYILLGISVVVLFIFFPRRRAWEEWLASQV
;
A
#
# COMPACT_ATOMS: atom_id res chain seq x y z
N MET A 1 -30.69 8.13 -11.96
CA MET A 1 -30.66 7.21 -10.80
C MET A 1 -29.60 6.12 -10.98
N GLU A 2 -29.41 5.60 -12.19
CA GLU A 2 -28.37 4.61 -12.55
C GLU A 2 -26.92 5.00 -12.16
N SER A 3 -26.48 6.22 -12.45
CA SER A 3 -25.07 6.60 -12.22
C SER A 3 -24.67 6.58 -10.73
N ARG A 4 -25.59 6.90 -9.80
CA ARG A 4 -25.32 6.84 -8.34
C ARG A 4 -25.24 5.41 -7.82
N GLU A 5 -26.05 4.50 -8.38
CA GLU A 5 -26.04 3.06 -8.06
C GLU A 5 -24.73 2.41 -8.54
N ILE A 6 -24.30 2.71 -9.76
CA ILE A 6 -23.03 2.24 -10.33
C ILE A 6 -21.84 2.72 -9.49
N ILE A 7 -21.81 4.01 -9.13
CA ILE A 7 -20.76 4.58 -8.27
C ILE A 7 -20.72 3.88 -6.90
N LYS A 8 -21.88 3.63 -6.28
CA LYS A 8 -21.97 2.90 -5.00
C LYS A 8 -21.37 1.50 -5.11
N ARG A 9 -21.72 0.76 -6.17
CA ARG A 9 -21.29 -0.63 -6.35
C ARG A 9 -19.78 -0.72 -6.62
N THR A 10 -19.27 0.12 -7.52
CA THR A 10 -17.84 0.20 -7.85
C THR A 10 -16.98 0.67 -6.67
N HIS A 11 -17.48 1.62 -5.89
CA HIS A 11 -16.84 2.07 -4.66
C HIS A 11 -16.75 0.94 -3.62
N ARG A 12 -17.83 0.17 -3.44
CA ARG A 12 -17.87 -0.92 -2.46
C ARG A 12 -16.84 -2.01 -2.77
N ILE A 13 -16.59 -2.30 -4.04
CA ILE A 13 -15.54 -3.23 -4.48
C ILE A 13 -14.15 -2.68 -4.15
N ALA A 14 -13.88 -1.41 -4.47
CA ALA A 14 -12.59 -0.78 -4.15
C ALA A 14 -12.33 -0.71 -2.63
N ALA A 15 -13.36 -0.38 -1.85
CA ALA A 15 -13.28 -0.36 -0.39
C ALA A 15 -13.04 -1.76 0.19
N LEU A 16 -13.72 -2.80 -0.33
CA LEU A 16 -13.49 -4.18 0.07
C LEU A 16 -12.03 -4.58 -0.13
N ILE A 17 -11.44 -4.22 -1.28
CA ILE A 17 -10.04 -4.50 -1.58
C ILE A 17 -9.10 -3.74 -0.63
N GLY A 18 -9.42 -2.48 -0.30
CA GLY A 18 -8.71 -1.73 0.72
C GLY A 18 -8.72 -2.42 2.10
N PHE A 19 -9.87 -2.95 2.51
CA PHE A 19 -9.98 -3.74 3.75
C PHE A 19 -9.24 -5.08 3.67
N SER A 20 -9.24 -5.75 2.51
CA SER A 20 -8.47 -6.98 2.31
C SER A 20 -6.97 -6.74 2.43
N ILE A 21 -6.46 -5.65 1.86
CA ILE A 21 -5.04 -5.25 1.97
C ILE A 21 -4.69 -4.90 3.43
N PHE A 22 -5.57 -4.17 4.12
CA PHE A 22 -5.39 -3.93 5.56
C PHE A 22 -5.36 -5.25 6.35
N GLY A 23 -6.25 -6.19 6.02
CA GLY A 23 -6.26 -7.54 6.59
C GLY A 23 -4.94 -8.29 6.35
N ALA A 24 -4.38 -8.21 5.13
CA ALA A 24 -3.07 -8.80 4.82
C ALA A 24 -1.95 -8.20 5.69
N MET A 25 -1.92 -6.88 5.88
CA MET A 25 -0.98 -6.22 6.79
C MET A 25 -1.10 -6.71 8.24
N VAL A 26 -2.32 -6.93 8.72
CA VAL A 26 -2.56 -7.52 10.05
C VAL A 26 -2.05 -8.96 10.10
N LEU A 27 -2.23 -9.75 9.04
CA LEU A 27 -1.67 -11.10 8.97
C LEU A 27 -0.13 -11.08 9.01
N TYR A 28 0.53 -10.13 8.35
CA TYR A 28 1.98 -9.97 8.46
C TYR A 28 2.41 -9.66 9.90
N LEU A 29 1.68 -8.77 10.58
CA LEU A 29 1.94 -8.45 11.98
C LEU A 29 1.82 -9.71 12.87
N VAL A 30 0.72 -10.46 12.71
CA VAL A 30 0.49 -11.71 13.46
C VAL A 30 1.60 -12.72 13.19
N LEU A 31 2.01 -12.88 11.92
CA LEU A 31 3.09 -13.77 11.53
C LEU A 31 4.41 -13.40 12.23
N VAL A 32 4.80 -12.12 12.16
CA VAL A 32 6.03 -11.63 12.78
C VAL A 32 5.99 -11.82 14.30
N GLU A 33 4.85 -11.54 14.93
CA GLU A 33 4.69 -11.69 16.38
C GLU A 33 4.75 -13.16 16.81
N LEU A 34 4.15 -14.08 16.03
CA LEU A 34 4.19 -15.51 16.30
C LEU A 34 5.62 -16.05 16.17
N ILE A 35 6.36 -15.66 15.13
CA ILE A 35 7.76 -16.04 14.96
C ILE A 35 8.59 -15.52 16.13
N ARG A 36 8.41 -14.24 16.49
CA ARG A 36 9.12 -13.63 17.61
C ARG A 36 8.82 -14.31 18.94
N ALA A 37 7.58 -14.68 19.20
CA ALA A 37 7.18 -15.32 20.45
C ALA A 37 7.67 -16.79 20.55
N ARG A 38 7.71 -17.52 19.44
CA ARG A 38 8.05 -18.96 19.43
C ARG A 38 9.52 -19.24 19.20
N MET A 39 10.25 -18.36 18.52
CA MET A 39 11.65 -18.54 18.11
C MET A 39 12.57 -17.45 18.67
N ALA A 40 12.24 -16.86 19.82
CA ALA A 40 13.09 -15.86 20.45
C ALA A 40 14.41 -16.45 20.97
N PRO A 41 15.59 -15.83 20.67
CA PRO A 41 15.79 -14.71 19.76
C PRO A 41 15.85 -15.16 18.28
N PHE A 42 14.97 -14.59 17.45
CA PHE A 42 14.98 -14.89 16.02
C PHE A 42 16.05 -14.06 15.32
N HIS A 43 17.13 -14.71 14.86
CA HIS A 43 18.26 -14.04 14.21
C HIS A 43 18.09 -13.84 12.69
N GLY A 44 16.95 -14.26 12.13
CA GLY A 44 16.69 -14.31 10.70
C GLY A 44 16.99 -15.68 10.10
N LEU A 45 16.57 -15.87 8.85
CA LEU A 45 16.77 -17.10 8.08
C LEU A 45 18.18 -17.21 7.48
N TYR A 46 18.90 -16.08 7.37
CA TYR A 46 20.24 -16.04 6.76
C TYR A 46 21.31 -15.63 7.77
N PRO A 47 22.48 -16.31 7.79
CA PRO A 47 23.56 -16.03 8.72
C PRO A 47 24.40 -14.82 8.27
N VAL A 48 23.77 -13.65 8.15
CA VAL A 48 24.47 -12.40 7.83
C VAL A 48 24.99 -11.78 9.13
N THR A 49 26.29 -11.90 9.37
CA THR A 49 26.95 -11.38 10.59
C THR A 49 27.59 -10.01 10.39
N ASP A 50 27.93 -9.64 9.16
CA ASP A 50 28.56 -8.36 8.85
C ASP A 50 27.61 -7.18 9.05
N LEU A 51 27.99 -6.26 9.96
CA LEU A 51 27.20 -5.07 10.27
C LEU A 51 27.04 -4.15 9.05
N GLN A 52 28.05 -4.08 8.17
CA GLN A 52 28.00 -3.21 7.01
C GLN A 52 26.96 -3.70 6.00
N THR A 53 26.94 -5.00 5.74
CA THR A 53 25.92 -5.66 4.90
C THR A 53 24.51 -5.45 5.47
N ILE A 54 24.31 -5.62 6.78
CA ILE A 54 23.00 -5.38 7.42
C ILE A 54 22.55 -3.93 7.24
N ARG A 55 23.46 -2.97 7.45
CA ARG A 55 23.18 -1.55 7.27
C ARG A 55 22.81 -1.22 5.82
N ASN A 56 23.57 -1.75 4.86
CA ASN A 56 23.30 -1.56 3.43
C ASN A 56 21.94 -2.14 3.04
N LEU A 57 21.59 -3.32 3.55
CA LEU A 57 20.29 -3.95 3.32
C LEU A 57 19.15 -3.07 3.85
N ARG A 58 19.28 -2.54 5.07
CA ARG A 58 18.29 -1.60 5.63
C ARG A 58 18.14 -0.39 4.72
N PHE A 59 19.24 0.29 4.36
CA PHE A 59 19.16 1.44 3.46
C PHE A 59 18.51 1.12 2.12
N LEU A 60 18.81 -0.04 1.53
CA LEU A 60 18.20 -0.48 0.29
C LEU A 60 16.68 -0.60 0.43
N PHE A 61 16.19 -1.32 1.45
CA PHE A 61 14.75 -1.54 1.62
C PHE A 61 13.99 -0.28 2.07
N TYR A 62 14.59 0.58 2.90
CA TYR A 62 14.00 1.89 3.19
C TYR A 62 13.98 2.78 1.95
N GLY A 63 15.04 2.74 1.13
CA GLY A 63 15.08 3.43 -0.16
C GLY A 63 13.99 2.93 -1.11
N LEU A 64 13.79 1.61 -1.20
CA LEU A 64 12.73 1.00 -2.00
C LEU A 64 11.33 1.37 -1.48
N ALA A 65 11.13 1.40 -0.16
CA ALA A 65 9.88 1.83 0.44
C ALA A 65 9.58 3.31 0.15
N ALA A 66 10.59 4.18 0.29
CA ALA A 66 10.44 5.59 -0.06
C ALA A 66 10.15 5.76 -1.57
N ALA A 67 10.89 5.06 -2.43
CA ALA A 67 10.68 5.05 -3.87
C ALA A 67 9.29 4.54 -4.25
N SER A 68 8.76 3.49 -3.60
CA SER A 68 7.42 2.99 -3.88
C SER A 68 6.33 3.99 -3.50
N VAL A 69 6.50 4.74 -2.39
CA VAL A 69 5.55 5.79 -2.00
C VAL A 69 5.58 6.96 -2.97
N LEU A 70 6.77 7.38 -3.41
CA LEU A 70 6.93 8.43 -4.43
C LEU A 70 6.34 7.99 -5.77
N LEU A 71 6.60 6.75 -6.18
CA LEU A 71 6.05 6.18 -7.39
C LEU A 71 4.52 6.13 -7.34
N ALA A 72 3.93 5.74 -6.21
CA ALA A 72 2.47 5.77 -6.04
C ALA A 72 1.90 7.19 -6.23
N ARG A 73 2.57 8.23 -5.70
CA ARG A 73 2.16 9.62 -5.91
C ARG A 73 2.27 10.05 -7.38
N ILE A 74 3.33 9.67 -8.07
CA ILE A 74 3.51 9.96 -9.49
C ILE A 74 2.47 9.21 -10.33
N LEU A 75 2.21 7.94 -10.04
CA LEU A 75 1.19 7.15 -10.73
C LEU A 75 -0.20 7.74 -10.50
N GLN A 76 -0.52 8.22 -9.30
CA GLN A 76 -1.79 8.88 -9.04
C GLN A 76 -2.00 10.09 -9.97
N SER A 77 -1.01 10.97 -10.11
CA SER A 77 -1.14 12.16 -10.95
C SER A 77 -1.21 11.81 -12.44
N LEU A 78 -0.44 10.81 -12.88
CA LEU A 78 -0.43 10.36 -14.28
C LEU A 78 -1.73 9.64 -14.67
N LEU A 79 -2.25 8.77 -13.81
CA LEU A 79 -3.43 7.96 -14.09
C LEU A 79 -4.74 8.75 -14.00
N LEU A 80 -4.78 9.80 -13.17
CA LEU A 80 -5.92 10.71 -13.05
C LEU A 80 -5.88 11.89 -14.05
N LYS A 81 -4.90 11.95 -14.94
CA LYS A 81 -4.82 13.03 -15.93
C LYS A 81 -5.98 12.94 -16.93
N LYS A 82 -6.83 13.97 -16.97
CA LYS A 82 -7.95 14.09 -17.91
C LYS A 82 -7.45 14.12 -19.34
N LYS A 83 -8.11 13.38 -20.24
CA LYS A 83 -7.90 13.46 -21.68
C LYS A 83 -9.06 14.22 -22.34
N PRO A 84 -8.81 14.99 -23.42
CA PRO A 84 -9.88 15.64 -24.15
C PRO A 84 -10.82 14.58 -24.74
N GLY A 85 -12.12 14.68 -24.42
CA GLY A 85 -13.16 13.75 -24.87
C GLY A 85 -13.53 12.63 -23.89
N ASP A 86 -12.97 12.59 -22.67
CA ASP A 86 -13.36 11.59 -21.67
C ASP A 86 -14.86 11.71 -21.29
N THR A 87 -15.59 10.61 -21.39
CA THR A 87 -16.97 10.53 -20.91
C THR A 87 -17.02 10.38 -19.37
N PRO A 88 -18.16 10.68 -18.71
CA PRO A 88 -18.31 10.46 -17.27
C PRO A 88 -18.04 9.00 -16.83
N GLU A 89 -18.32 8.03 -17.69
CA GLU A 89 -18.05 6.61 -17.44
C GLU A 89 -16.55 6.29 -17.52
N ASP A 90 -15.83 6.89 -18.47
CA ASP A 90 -14.38 6.74 -18.59
C ASP A 90 -13.64 7.32 -17.37
N LEU A 91 -14.10 8.46 -16.86
CA LEU A 91 -13.55 9.08 -15.66
C LEU A 91 -13.76 8.17 -14.43
N LEU A 92 -14.94 7.55 -14.29
CA LEU A 92 -15.22 6.62 -13.20
C LEU A 92 -14.34 5.36 -13.28
N ASN A 93 -14.17 4.79 -14.48
CA ASN A 93 -13.32 3.62 -14.70
C ASN A 93 -11.84 3.93 -14.40
N LYS A 94 -11.35 5.10 -14.82
CA LYS A 94 -9.99 5.56 -14.48
C LYS A 94 -9.80 5.72 -12.98
N LEU A 95 -10.77 6.33 -12.29
CA LEU A 95 -10.72 6.54 -10.84
C LEU A 95 -10.70 5.20 -10.10
N HIS A 96 -11.57 4.26 -10.50
CA HIS A 96 -11.60 2.91 -9.94
C HIS A 96 -10.27 2.19 -10.13
N ARG A 97 -9.75 2.11 -11.36
CA ARG A 97 -8.47 1.47 -11.67
C ARG A 97 -7.30 2.10 -10.91
N THR A 98 -7.27 3.43 -10.84
CA THR A 98 -6.23 4.16 -10.11
C THR A 98 -6.28 3.85 -8.62
N SER A 99 -7.48 3.87 -8.03
CA SER A 99 -7.64 3.56 -6.61
C SER A 99 -7.16 2.16 -6.25
N LEU A 100 -7.42 1.17 -7.11
CA LEU A 100 -6.94 -0.20 -6.93
C LEU A 100 -5.41 -0.28 -6.95
N ILE A 101 -4.79 0.35 -7.95
CA ILE A 101 -3.32 0.37 -8.07
C ILE A 101 -2.69 1.02 -6.83
N LEU A 102 -3.23 2.16 -6.38
CA LEU A 102 -2.67 2.88 -5.23
C LEU A 102 -2.86 2.13 -3.91
N VAL A 103 -4.00 1.46 -3.74
CA VAL A 103 -4.26 0.60 -2.58
C VAL A 103 -3.27 -0.57 -2.55
N ILE A 104 -3.01 -1.23 -3.68
CA ILE A 104 -2.01 -2.31 -3.75
C ILE A 104 -0.59 -1.77 -3.50
N MET A 105 -0.24 -0.63 -4.10
CA MET A 105 1.07 0.02 -3.89
C MET A 105 1.31 0.38 -2.42
N SER A 106 0.24 0.67 -1.66
CA SER A 106 0.34 1.01 -0.25
C SER A 106 0.86 -0.13 0.64
N GLU A 107 0.83 -1.37 0.15
CA GLU A 107 1.31 -2.56 0.87
C GLU A 107 2.82 -2.78 0.76
N LEU A 108 3.46 -2.19 -0.25
CA LEU A 108 4.88 -2.44 -0.54
C LEU A 108 5.83 -2.14 0.63
N PRO A 109 5.69 -1.03 1.38
CA PRO A 109 6.52 -0.80 2.56
C PRO A 109 6.43 -1.94 3.59
N ALA A 110 5.24 -2.42 3.92
CA ALA A 110 5.06 -3.54 4.85
C ALA A 110 5.75 -4.82 4.34
N LEU A 111 5.63 -5.12 3.04
CA LEU A 111 6.31 -6.27 2.43
C LEU A 111 7.83 -6.16 2.52
N PHE A 112 8.39 -4.98 2.24
CA PHE A 112 9.83 -4.72 2.41
C PHE A 112 10.28 -4.90 3.86
N GLY A 113 9.47 -4.44 4.82
CA GLY A 113 9.72 -4.67 6.23
C GLY A 113 9.66 -6.14 6.61
N LEU A 114 8.70 -6.90 6.07
CA LEU A 114 8.55 -8.32 6.32
C LEU A 114 9.76 -9.09 5.81
N ILE A 115 10.24 -8.75 4.61
CA ILE A 115 11.45 -9.34 4.02
C ILE A 115 12.67 -9.04 4.89
N LEU A 116 12.86 -7.80 5.35
CA LEU A 116 13.94 -7.45 6.29
C LEU A 116 13.88 -8.27 7.58
N PHE A 117 12.68 -8.45 8.13
CA PHE A 117 12.48 -9.29 9.31
C PHE A 117 12.83 -10.76 9.03
N LEU A 118 12.39 -11.33 7.91
CA LEU A 118 12.69 -12.72 7.58
C LEU A 118 14.19 -12.94 7.34
N ILE A 119 14.89 -11.98 6.70
CA ILE A 119 16.32 -12.11 6.42
C ILE A 119 17.14 -12.09 7.71
N ARG A 120 16.90 -11.12 8.61
CA ARG A 120 17.80 -10.84 9.75
C ARG A 120 17.14 -10.69 11.13
N GLY A 121 15.83 -10.89 11.22
CA GLY A 121 15.07 -10.72 12.46
C GLY A 121 14.86 -9.26 12.87
N LEU A 122 14.95 -8.32 11.93
CA LEU A 122 14.84 -6.88 12.18
C LEU A 122 13.39 -6.43 12.44
N TYR A 123 12.82 -6.87 13.57
CA TYR A 123 11.41 -6.63 13.91
C TYR A 123 11.06 -5.14 14.06
N ARG A 124 12.02 -4.31 14.52
CA ARG A 124 11.82 -2.86 14.64
C ARG A 124 11.62 -2.20 13.28
N ASP A 125 12.43 -2.59 12.29
CA ASP A 125 12.32 -2.06 10.93
C ASP A 125 11.01 -2.52 10.28
N PHE A 126 10.58 -3.76 10.54
CA PHE A 126 9.26 -4.22 10.12
C PHE A 126 8.13 -3.35 10.68
N TYR A 127 8.09 -3.07 11.98
CA TYR A 127 7.02 -2.25 12.57
C TYR A 127 6.99 -0.82 12.01
N ILE A 128 8.16 -0.21 11.77
CA ILE A 128 8.25 1.11 11.17
C ILE A 128 7.66 1.10 9.76
N LEU A 129 8.09 0.15 8.92
CA LEU A 129 7.64 0.06 7.54
C LEU A 129 6.17 -0.38 7.41
N LEU A 130 5.69 -1.22 8.31
CA LEU A 130 4.27 -1.56 8.46
C LEU A 130 3.44 -0.31 8.78
N GLY A 131 3.89 0.49 9.76
CA GLY A 131 3.24 1.76 10.10
C GLY A 131 3.17 2.72 8.91
N ILE A 132 4.26 2.84 8.16
CA ILE A 132 4.29 3.63 6.91
C ILE A 132 3.26 3.09 5.92
N SER A 133 3.22 1.77 5.70
CA SER A 133 2.25 1.11 4.81
C SER A 133 0.81 1.43 5.18
N VAL A 134 0.48 1.36 6.47
CA VAL A 134 -0.85 1.67 6.99
C VAL A 134 -1.20 3.14 6.73
N VAL A 135 -0.28 4.07 7.03
CA VAL A 135 -0.48 5.50 6.74
C VAL A 135 -0.72 5.75 5.25
N VAL A 136 0.07 5.12 4.39
CA VAL A 136 -0.05 5.24 2.93
C VAL A 136 -1.39 4.68 2.44
N LEU A 137 -1.84 3.55 3.00
CA LEU A 137 -3.14 2.97 2.70
C LEU A 137 -4.26 3.94 3.10
N PHE A 138 -4.19 4.55 4.29
CA PHE A 138 -5.18 5.54 4.72
C PHE A 138 -5.22 6.78 3.82
N ILE A 139 -4.08 7.22 3.30
CA ILE A 139 -3.98 8.36 2.36
C ILE A 139 -4.65 8.01 1.03
N PHE A 140 -4.39 6.83 0.48
CA PHE A 140 -4.92 6.41 -0.82
C PHE A 140 -6.24 5.66 -0.75
N PHE A 141 -6.80 5.48 0.45
CA PHE A 141 -8.02 4.71 0.65
C PHE A 141 -9.16 5.30 -0.22
N PRO A 142 -9.87 4.47 -0.99
CA PRO A 142 -10.97 4.93 -1.82
C PRO A 142 -12.09 5.42 -0.91
N ARG A 143 -12.20 6.75 -0.72
CA ARG A 143 -13.27 7.40 0.04
C ARG A 143 -14.33 7.93 -0.91
N ARG A 144 -15.59 7.66 -0.62
CA ARG A 144 -16.70 8.02 -1.51
C ARG A 144 -16.82 9.52 -1.73
N ARG A 145 -16.66 10.32 -0.68
CA ARG A 145 -16.68 11.79 -0.77
C ARG A 145 -15.61 12.32 -1.74
N ALA A 146 -14.38 11.84 -1.61
CA ALA A 146 -13.28 12.26 -2.48
C ALA A 146 -13.54 11.92 -3.96
N TRP A 147 -14.24 10.81 -4.23
CA TRP A 147 -14.62 10.44 -5.60
C TRP A 147 -15.73 11.32 -6.16
N GLU A 148 -16.76 11.60 -5.36
CA GLU A 148 -17.86 12.48 -5.74
C GLU A 148 -17.36 13.93 -5.97
N GLU A 149 -16.48 14.43 -5.11
CA GLU A 149 -15.82 15.75 -5.25
C GLU A 149 -14.92 15.81 -6.50
N TRP A 150 -14.09 14.79 -6.73
CA TRP A 150 -13.23 14.75 -7.91
C TRP A 150 -14.05 14.71 -9.20
N LEU A 151 -15.07 13.85 -9.30
CA LEU A 151 -15.96 13.81 -10.47
C LEU A 151 -16.67 15.15 -10.68
N ALA A 152 -17.16 15.80 -9.62
CA ALA A 152 -17.80 17.11 -9.71
C ALA A 152 -16.84 18.21 -10.21
N SER A 153 -15.54 18.13 -9.90
CA SER A 153 -14.54 19.08 -10.40
C SER A 153 -14.16 18.89 -11.89
N GLN A 154 -14.58 17.78 -12.51
CA GLN A 154 -14.21 17.44 -13.89
C GLN A 154 -15.34 17.68 -14.90
N VAL A 155 -16.57 17.93 -14.41
CA VAL A 155 -17.75 18.36 -15.17
C VAL A 155 -17.74 19.88 -15.29
#